data_AF-A0A7J2S9K0-F1
#
_entry.id   AF-A0A7J2S9K0-F1
#
_cell.length_a   1.000
_cell.length_b   1.000
_cell.length_c   1.000
_cell.angle_alpha   90.00
_cell.angle_beta   90.00
_cell.angle_gamma   90.00
#
_symmetry.space_group_name_H-M   'P 1'
#
loop_
_entity.id
_entity.type
_entity.pdbx_description
1 polymer ?
#
loop_
_entity_poly.entity_id
_entity_poly.type
_entity_poly.pdbx_seq_one_letter_code
_entity_poly.pdbx_strand_id
1 'polypeptide(L)'
;MSDRRGINELSFQYLIAICVAGIAIALIGFAGYSMWKDYQMNEAIKEINRVISEVKKMYVSSDGVSNKKIKLNLPYGVDKVVFGSSNPDMKNHYYILMRWGEKRSFYAKNFYFTGENGDVAILYKNTHEIVIELMEKEGDKYVKIIPVGR
;
A
#
# COMPACT_ATOMS: atom_id res chain seq x y z
N MET A 1 -5.62 56.53 36.30
CA MET A 1 -5.57 56.37 34.82
C MET A 1 -4.73 55.14 34.48
N SER A 2 -5.18 53.94 34.89
CA SER A 2 -4.42 52.68 34.71
C SER A 2 -5.27 51.45 34.34
N ASP A 3 -6.58 51.58 34.11
CA ASP A 3 -7.46 50.43 33.85
C ASP A 3 -7.55 50.00 32.38
N ARG A 4 -7.46 50.95 31.44
CA ARG A 4 -7.65 50.63 30.00
C ARG A 4 -6.49 49.86 29.36
N ARG A 5 -5.28 49.91 29.94
CA ARG A 5 -4.11 49.17 29.42
C ARG A 5 -4.14 47.69 29.83
N GLY A 6 -4.48 47.40 31.08
CA GLY A 6 -4.58 46.00 31.57
C GLY A 6 -5.68 45.19 30.87
N ILE A 7 -6.84 45.80 30.60
CA ILE A 7 -7.95 45.12 29.90
C ILE A 7 -7.59 44.82 28.42
N ASN A 8 -6.86 45.72 27.76
CA ASN A 8 -6.42 45.52 26.38
C ASN A 8 -5.28 44.50 26.26
N GLU A 9 -4.34 44.47 27.22
CA GLU A 9 -3.28 43.46 27.27
C GLU A 9 -3.83 42.05 27.51
N LEU A 10 -4.77 41.89 28.44
CA LEU A 10 -5.46 40.61 28.68
C LEU A 10 -6.18 40.13 27.41
N SER A 11 -6.94 41.01 26.75
CA SER A 11 -7.66 40.67 25.51
C SER A 11 -6.72 40.27 24.36
N PHE A 12 -5.58 40.95 24.25
CA PHE A 12 -4.56 40.65 23.25
C PHE A 12 -3.82 39.34 23.54
N GLN A 13 -3.53 39.05 24.80
CA GLN A 13 -2.94 37.78 25.23
C GLN A 13 -3.88 36.59 24.96
N TYR A 14 -5.19 36.73 25.19
CA TYR A 14 -6.16 35.69 24.82
C TYR A 14 -6.22 35.45 23.32
N LEU A 15 -6.17 36.52 22.50
CA LEU A 15 -6.15 36.38 21.05
C LEU A 15 -4.88 35.65 20.57
N ILE A 16 -3.71 35.98 21.13
CA ILE A 16 -2.46 35.25 20.86
C ILE A 16 -2.60 33.79 21.28
N ALA A 17 -3.14 33.52 22.48
CA ALA A 17 -3.31 32.15 22.98
C ALA A 17 -4.22 31.32 22.07
N ILE A 18 -5.32 31.91 21.56
CA ILE A 18 -6.22 31.25 20.60
C ILE A 18 -5.49 30.95 19.29
N CYS A 19 -4.72 31.90 18.76
CA CYS A 19 -3.93 31.68 17.54
C CYS A 19 -2.90 30.57 17.72
N VAL A 20 -2.16 30.57 18.83
CA VAL A 20 -1.16 29.53 19.14
C VAL A 20 -1.83 28.16 19.32
N ALA A 21 -2.96 28.10 20.02
CA ALA A 21 -3.73 26.87 20.19
C ALA A 21 -4.24 26.34 18.85
N GLY A 22 -4.74 27.21 17.96
CA GLY A 22 -5.18 26.84 16.62
C GLY A 22 -4.05 26.24 15.77
N ILE A 23 -2.87 26.86 15.79
CA ILE A 23 -1.69 26.33 15.10
C ILE A 23 -1.28 24.97 15.68
N ALA A 24 -1.25 24.84 17.01
CA ALA A 24 -0.89 23.60 17.67
C ALA A 24 -1.84 22.44 17.30
N ILE A 25 -3.15 22.67 17.31
CA ILE A 25 -4.16 21.68 16.91
C ILE A 25 -3.97 21.28 15.45
N ALA A 26 -3.73 22.24 14.55
CA ALA A 26 -3.50 21.98 13.15
C ALA A 26 -2.24 21.11 12.92
N LEU A 27 -1.15 21.40 13.62
CA LEU A 27 0.09 20.63 13.54
C LEU A 27 -0.07 19.20 14.06
N ILE A 28 -0.77 19.02 15.19
CA ILE A 28 -1.07 17.69 15.75
C ILE A 28 -1.95 16.91 14.78
N GLY A 29 -2.98 17.55 14.20
CA GLY A 29 -3.85 16.94 13.20
C GLY A 29 -3.08 16.48 11.97
N PHE A 30 -2.17 17.32 11.47
CA PHE A 30 -1.31 16.98 10.33
C PHE A 30 -0.35 15.82 10.65
N ALA A 31 0.30 15.86 11.82
CA ALA A 31 1.20 14.80 12.26
C ALA A 31 0.45 13.47 12.42
N GLY A 32 -0.73 13.48 13.05
CA GLY A 32 -1.58 12.30 13.20
C GLY A 32 -2.01 11.72 11.85
N TYR A 33 -2.40 12.57 10.90
CA TYR A 33 -2.72 12.14 9.54
C TYR A 33 -1.51 11.52 8.82
N SER A 34 -0.32 12.11 8.97
CA SER A 34 0.90 11.55 8.38
C SER A 34 1.22 10.17 8.96
N MET A 35 1.20 10.04 10.29
CA MET A 35 1.45 8.77 10.98
C MET A 35 0.45 7.69 10.56
N TRP A 36 -0.83 8.05 10.40
CA TRP A 36 -1.86 7.13 9.93
C TRP A 36 -1.58 6.64 8.50
N LYS A 37 -1.19 7.53 7.57
CA LYS A 37 -0.80 7.15 6.20
C LYS A 37 0.39 6.19 6.20
N ASP A 38 1.43 6.49 6.99
CA ASP A 38 2.63 5.66 7.10
C ASP A 38 2.29 4.27 7.64
N TYR A 39 1.45 4.21 8.68
CA TYR A 39 0.95 2.95 9.24
C TYR A 39 0.21 2.10 8.20
N GLN A 40 -0.73 2.70 7.47
CA GLN A 40 -1.51 2.03 6.42
C GLN A 40 -0.62 1.53 5.28
N MET A 41 0.40 2.30 4.88
CA MET A 41 1.38 1.87 3.88
C MET A 41 2.18 0.67 4.37
N ASN A 42 2.68 0.72 5.61
CA ASN A 42 3.47 -0.36 6.19
C ASN A 42 2.66 -1.66 6.33
N GLU A 43 1.39 -1.57 6.74
CA GLU A 43 0.48 -2.72 6.76
C GLU A 43 0.24 -3.28 5.35
N ALA A 44 0.09 -2.41 4.33
CA ALA A 44 -0.04 -2.87 2.94
C ALA A 44 1.22 -3.62 2.48
N ILE A 45 2.40 -3.07 2.76
CA ILE A 45 3.69 -3.67 2.42
C ILE A 45 3.85 -5.01 3.14
N LYS A 46 3.49 -5.11 4.42
CA LYS A 46 3.56 -6.34 5.20
C LYS A 46 2.66 -7.43 4.62
N GLU A 47 1.43 -7.08 4.26
CA GLU A 47 0.50 -8.02 3.65
C GLU A 47 0.97 -8.50 2.27
N ILE A 48 1.47 -7.60 1.43
CA ILE A 48 2.04 -7.98 0.13
C ILE A 48 3.32 -8.80 0.30
N ASN A 49 4.19 -8.48 1.26
CA ASN A 49 5.37 -9.29 1.57
C ASN A 49 5.01 -10.70 2.02
N ARG A 50 3.90 -10.87 2.75
CA ARG A 50 3.36 -12.19 3.09
C ARG A 50 2.98 -12.98 1.84
N VAL A 51 2.27 -12.35 0.90
CA VAL A 51 1.93 -12.96 -0.41
C VAL A 51 3.21 -13.35 -1.17
N ILE A 52 4.17 -12.44 -1.31
CA ILE A 52 5.45 -12.69 -1.97
C ILE A 52 6.25 -13.80 -1.29
N SER A 53 6.20 -13.90 0.04
CA SER A 53 6.84 -14.98 0.79
C SER A 53 6.22 -16.34 0.47
N GLU A 54 4.89 -16.42 0.38
CA GLU A 54 4.19 -17.65 -0.02
C GLU A 54 4.52 -18.05 -1.46
N VAL A 55 4.59 -17.09 -2.38
CA VAL A 55 5.06 -17.32 -3.76
C VAL A 55 6.47 -17.89 -3.76
N LYS A 56 7.40 -17.30 -3.00
CA LYS A 56 8.79 -17.79 -2.91
C LYS A 56 8.85 -19.21 -2.34
N LYS A 57 8.03 -19.53 -1.34
CA LYS A 57 7.96 -20.90 -0.80
C LYS A 57 7.51 -21.87 -1.89
N MET A 58 6.40 -21.56 -2.58
CA MET A 58 5.93 -22.37 -3.70
C MET A 58 7.02 -22.52 -4.77
N TYR A 59 7.74 -21.44 -5.10
CA TYR A 59 8.81 -21.46 -6.09
C TYR A 59 9.94 -22.43 -5.75
N VAL A 60 10.31 -22.53 -4.47
CA VAL A 60 11.39 -23.41 -3.99
C VAL A 60 10.91 -24.85 -3.79
N SER A 61 9.65 -25.05 -3.41
CA SER A 61 9.12 -26.37 -3.03
C SER A 61 8.41 -27.13 -4.13
N SER A 62 8.07 -26.49 -5.25
CA SER A 62 7.24 -27.11 -6.30
C SER A 62 8.11 -27.57 -7.47
N ASP A 63 8.12 -28.89 -7.73
CA ASP A 63 8.71 -29.51 -8.92
C ASP A 63 7.77 -29.43 -10.16
N GLY A 64 6.73 -28.58 -10.12
CA GLY A 64 5.74 -28.45 -11.19
C GLY A 64 4.72 -27.32 -10.98
N VAL A 65 3.67 -27.32 -11.81
CA VAL A 65 2.53 -26.37 -11.76
C VAL A 65 1.76 -26.58 -10.45
N SER A 66 1.81 -25.59 -9.56
CA SER A 66 1.09 -25.62 -8.29
C SER A 66 0.21 -24.38 -8.15
N ASN A 67 -1.00 -24.58 -7.61
CA ASN A 67 -1.92 -23.50 -7.30
C ASN A 67 -2.15 -23.40 -5.79
N LYS A 68 -2.34 -22.17 -5.29
CA LYS A 68 -2.62 -21.90 -3.88
C LYS A 68 -3.57 -20.74 -3.75
N LYS A 69 -4.59 -20.91 -2.93
CA LYS A 69 -5.49 -19.83 -2.51
C LYS A 69 -4.90 -19.09 -1.32
N ILE A 70 -4.91 -17.77 -1.38
CA ILE A 70 -4.43 -16.90 -0.32
C ILE A 70 -5.52 -15.87 -0.01
N LYS A 71 -5.95 -15.84 1.26
CA LYS A 71 -6.78 -14.74 1.76
C LYS A 71 -5.95 -13.48 1.81
N LEU A 72 -6.52 -12.36 1.39
CA LEU A 72 -5.87 -11.06 1.31
C LEU A 72 -6.60 -10.08 2.24
N ASN A 73 -5.84 -9.35 3.04
CA ASN A 73 -6.36 -8.30 3.91
C ASN A 73 -5.65 -6.96 3.63
N LEU A 74 -6.02 -6.31 2.52
CA LEU A 74 -5.47 -4.99 2.20
C LEU A 74 -6.00 -3.94 3.18
N PRO A 75 -5.17 -3.02 3.70
CA PRO A 75 -5.64 -1.91 4.53
C PRO A 75 -6.52 -0.93 3.75
N TYR A 76 -7.39 -0.19 4.43
CA TYR A 76 -8.35 0.75 3.82
C TYR A 76 -7.70 1.80 2.92
N GLY A 77 -6.48 2.23 3.28
CA GLY A 77 -5.73 3.22 2.52
C GLY A 77 -5.30 2.77 1.12
N VAL A 78 -5.34 1.47 0.81
CA VAL A 78 -4.93 0.94 -0.49
C VAL A 78 -5.98 1.27 -1.55
N ASP A 79 -5.54 1.79 -2.69
CA ASP A 79 -6.36 1.88 -3.90
C ASP A 79 -6.27 0.55 -4.66
N LYS A 80 -5.05 0.21 -5.10
CA LYS A 80 -4.74 -1.03 -5.79
C LYS A 80 -3.30 -1.49 -5.57
N VAL A 81 -3.10 -2.79 -5.76
CA VAL A 81 -1.79 -3.42 -5.86
C VAL A 81 -1.67 -4.02 -7.24
N VAL A 82 -0.54 -3.80 -7.89
CA VAL A 82 -0.31 -4.22 -9.27
C VAL A 82 0.91 -5.11 -9.31
N PHE A 83 0.80 -6.23 -9.99
CA PHE A 83 1.88 -7.19 -10.23
C PHE A 83 2.09 -7.35 -11.73
N GLY A 84 3.35 -7.32 -12.14
CA GLY A 84 3.73 -7.34 -13.55
C GLY A 84 3.64 -5.97 -14.20
N SER A 85 4.03 -5.94 -15.46
CA SER A 85 4.03 -4.72 -16.28
C SER A 85 3.81 -5.10 -17.74
N SER A 86 3.16 -4.21 -18.48
CA SER A 86 3.11 -4.31 -19.94
C SER A 86 4.46 -4.01 -20.59
N ASN A 87 5.40 -3.42 -19.85
CA ASN A 87 6.79 -3.29 -20.30
C ASN A 87 7.53 -4.62 -20.07
N PRO A 88 8.08 -5.26 -21.13
CA PRO A 88 8.82 -6.51 -21.02
C PRO A 88 9.99 -6.49 -20.03
N ASP A 89 10.64 -5.34 -19.85
CA ASP A 89 11.79 -5.19 -18.94
C ASP A 89 11.38 -5.09 -17.46
N MET A 90 10.07 -5.01 -17.18
CA MET A 90 9.52 -4.80 -15.84
C MET A 90 8.51 -5.88 -15.45
N LYS A 91 8.57 -7.08 -16.04
CA LYS A 91 7.65 -8.19 -15.74
C LYS A 91 7.72 -8.68 -14.30
N ASN A 92 8.84 -8.46 -13.60
CA ASN A 92 9.04 -8.77 -12.17
C ASN A 92 8.67 -7.60 -11.25
N HIS A 93 8.21 -6.47 -11.79
CA HIS A 93 7.82 -5.30 -11.02
C HIS A 93 6.47 -5.54 -10.33
N TYR A 94 6.33 -4.99 -9.13
CA TYR A 94 5.05 -4.86 -8.47
C TYR A 94 5.02 -3.58 -7.66
N TYR A 95 3.84 -3.00 -7.47
CA TYR A 95 3.70 -1.77 -6.69
C TYR A 95 2.37 -1.69 -5.95
N ILE A 96 2.39 -0.90 -4.89
CA ILE A 96 1.22 -0.55 -4.09
C ILE A 96 0.92 0.92 -4.37
N LEU A 97 -0.33 1.21 -4.73
CA LEU A 97 -0.86 2.56 -4.87
C LEU A 97 -1.87 2.82 -3.75
N MET A 98 -1.64 3.88 -2.99
CA MET A 98 -2.56 4.33 -1.95
C MET A 98 -3.57 5.32 -2.50
N ARG A 99 -4.74 5.43 -1.85
CA ARG A 99 -5.83 6.35 -2.23
C ARG A 99 -5.42 7.82 -2.21
N TRP A 100 -4.41 8.19 -1.42
CA TRP A 100 -3.85 9.55 -1.40
C TRP A 100 -2.73 9.77 -2.43
N GLY A 101 -2.52 8.84 -3.35
CA GLY A 101 -1.59 8.98 -4.48
C GLY A 101 -0.16 8.53 -4.22
N GLU A 102 0.20 8.12 -2.99
CA GLU A 102 1.53 7.56 -2.73
C GLU A 102 1.69 6.19 -3.39
N LYS A 103 2.83 6.01 -4.09
CA LYS A 103 3.18 4.78 -4.79
C LYS A 103 4.47 4.20 -4.23
N ARG A 104 4.49 2.89 -3.93
CA ARG A 104 5.70 2.16 -3.55
C ARG A 104 5.95 1.01 -4.52
N SER A 105 7.12 1.03 -5.15
CA SER A 105 7.55 0.09 -6.19
C SER A 105 8.57 -0.91 -5.66
N PHE A 106 8.47 -2.15 -6.13
CA PHE A 106 9.32 -3.27 -5.73
C PHE A 106 9.58 -4.20 -6.92
N TYR A 107 10.62 -5.03 -6.84
CA TYR A 107 10.98 -5.98 -7.89
C TYR A 107 11.24 -7.36 -7.29
N ALA A 108 10.65 -8.40 -7.89
CA ALA A 108 10.96 -9.78 -7.58
C ALA A 108 12.28 -10.20 -8.25
N LYS A 109 13.10 -11.01 -7.56
CA LYS A 109 14.43 -11.39 -8.07
C LYS A 109 14.41 -12.57 -9.06
N ASN A 110 13.53 -13.55 -8.83
CA ASN A 110 13.67 -14.89 -9.44
C ASN A 110 12.41 -15.35 -10.20
N PHE A 111 11.41 -14.48 -10.37
CA PHE A 111 10.18 -14.83 -11.04
C PHE A 111 9.50 -13.59 -11.60
N TYR A 112 8.71 -13.80 -12.64
CA TYR A 112 7.89 -12.79 -13.28
C TYR A 112 6.44 -12.90 -12.84
N PHE A 113 5.66 -11.84 -12.97
CA PHE A 113 4.24 -11.83 -12.68
C PHE A 113 3.42 -11.79 -13.97
N THR A 114 2.19 -12.29 -13.88
CA THR A 114 1.20 -12.20 -14.95
C THR A 114 -0.21 -12.24 -14.34
N GLY A 115 -1.18 -11.66 -15.04
CA GLY A 115 -2.58 -11.71 -14.65
C GLY A 115 -3.36 -12.81 -15.35
N GLU A 116 -4.65 -12.87 -15.07
CA GLU A 116 -5.57 -13.80 -15.73
C GLU A 116 -5.64 -13.58 -17.25
N ASN A 117 -5.74 -12.31 -17.67
CA ASN A 117 -6.01 -11.89 -19.04
C ASN A 117 -4.88 -11.04 -19.66
N GLY A 118 -3.64 -11.19 -19.19
CA GLY A 118 -2.50 -10.44 -19.73
C GLY A 118 -1.27 -10.38 -18.81
N ASP A 119 -0.38 -9.44 -19.09
CA ASP A 119 0.91 -9.31 -18.40
C ASP A 119 0.83 -8.68 -17.00
N VAL A 120 -0.37 -8.24 -16.60
CA VAL A 120 -0.59 -7.50 -15.36
C VAL A 120 -1.75 -8.08 -14.56
N ALA A 121 -1.51 -8.30 -13.26
CA ALA A 121 -2.56 -8.59 -12.29
C ALA A 121 -2.80 -7.35 -11.42
N ILE A 122 -4.07 -6.98 -11.23
CA ILE A 122 -4.47 -5.85 -10.40
C ILE A 122 -5.37 -6.36 -9.28
N LEU A 123 -4.98 -6.10 -8.04
CA LEU A 123 -5.76 -6.37 -6.84
C LEU A 123 -6.29 -5.04 -6.31
N TYR A 124 -7.61 -4.90 -6.23
CA TYR A 124 -8.24 -3.73 -5.65
C TYR A 124 -8.47 -3.93 -4.15
N LYS A 125 -8.74 -2.84 -3.42
CA LYS A 125 -9.04 -2.88 -1.98
C LYS A 125 -10.06 -3.95 -1.55
N ASN A 126 -11.06 -4.20 -2.38
CA ASN A 126 -12.15 -5.15 -2.15
C ASN A 126 -11.79 -6.60 -2.50
N THR A 127 -10.58 -6.87 -2.95
CA THR A 127 -10.10 -8.23 -3.18
C THR A 127 -9.77 -8.89 -1.85
N HIS A 128 -10.50 -9.95 -1.49
CA HIS A 128 -10.34 -10.66 -0.22
C HIS A 128 -9.66 -12.03 -0.38
N GLU A 129 -9.61 -12.55 -1.59
CA GLU A 129 -8.97 -13.82 -1.90
C GLU A 129 -8.31 -13.74 -3.28
N ILE A 130 -7.14 -14.35 -3.40
CA ILE A 130 -6.41 -14.51 -4.66
C ILE A 130 -6.04 -15.98 -4.85
N VAL A 131 -6.01 -16.41 -6.10
CA VAL A 131 -5.35 -17.65 -6.52
C VAL A 131 -4.00 -17.29 -7.09
N ILE A 132 -2.98 -18.00 -6.61
CA ILE A 132 -1.62 -17.94 -7.14
C ILE A 132 -1.34 -19.24 -7.85
N GLU A 133 -0.84 -19.16 -9.08
CA GLU A 133 -0.48 -20.31 -9.89
C GLU A 133 0.94 -20.12 -10.42
N LEU A 134 1.79 -21.14 -10.21
CA LEU A 134 3.12 -21.20 -10.81
C LEU A 134 3.01 -21.77 -12.22
N MET A 135 3.54 -21.05 -13.20
CA MET A 135 3.55 -21.44 -14.59
C MET A 135 4.97 -21.33 -15.15
N GLU A 136 5.24 -22.09 -16.21
CA GLU A 136 6.45 -21.98 -16.99
C GLU A 136 6.09 -21.54 -18.41
N LYS A 137 6.71 -20.47 -18.89
CA LYS A 137 6.54 -19.96 -20.25
C LYS A 137 7.92 -19.73 -20.85
N GLU A 138 8.22 -20.38 -21.97
CA GLU A 138 9.47 -20.17 -22.72
C GLU A 138 10.75 -20.40 -21.88
N GLY A 139 10.69 -21.31 -20.89
CA GLY A 139 11.80 -21.60 -19.97
C GLY A 139 11.91 -20.63 -18.78
N ASP A 140 11.09 -19.59 -18.74
CA ASP A 140 10.97 -18.66 -17.63
C ASP A 140 9.80 -19.04 -16.71
N LYS A 141 10.00 -18.87 -15.40
CA LYS A 141 8.96 -19.11 -14.39
C LYS A 141 8.14 -17.85 -14.12
N TYR A 142 6.82 -17.98 -14.30
CA TYR A 142 5.83 -16.94 -14.07
C TYR A 142 4.93 -17.29 -12.89
N VAL A 143 4.47 -16.26 -12.21
CA VAL A 143 3.51 -16.31 -11.12
C VAL A 143 2.25 -15.62 -11.60
N LYS A 144 1.21 -16.42 -11.89
CA LYS A 144 -0.09 -15.91 -12.27
C LYS A 144 -0.90 -15.58 -11.02
N ILE A 145 -1.41 -14.36 -10.94
CA ILE A 145 -2.22 -13.89 -9.82
C ILE A 145 -3.63 -13.59 -10.32
N ILE A 146 -4.63 -14.24 -9.71
CA ILE A 146 -6.04 -14.16 -10.12
C ILE A 146 -6.88 -13.73 -8.91
N PRO A 147 -7.54 -12.56 -8.93
CA PRO A 147 -8.46 -12.16 -7.86
C PRO A 147 -9.74 -13.00 -7.90
N VAL A 148 -10.22 -13.45 -6.74
CA VAL A 148 -11.46 -14.23 -6.61
C VAL A 148 -12.60 -13.30 -6.18
N GLY A 149 -13.70 -13.30 -6.94
CA GLY A 149 -14.94 -12.57 -6.60
C GLY A 149 -14.92 -11.10 -6.99
N ARG A 150 -14.90 -10.82 -8.30
CA ARG A 150 -15.16 -9.48 -8.84
C ARG A 150 -16.62 -9.06 -8.67
#